data_AF-A0A0G0E6N5-F1
#
_entry.id   AF-A0A0G0E6N5-F1
#
_cell.length_a   1.000
_cell.length_b   1.000
_cell.length_c   1.000
_cell.angle_alpha   90.00
_cell.angle_beta   90.00
_cell.angle_gamma   90.00
#
_symmetry.space_group_name_H-M   'P 1'
#
loop_
_entity.id
_entity.type
_entity.pdbx_description
1 polymer ?
#
loop_
_entity_poly.entity_id
_entity_poly.type
_entity_poly.pdbx_seq_one_letter_code
_entity_poly.pdbx_strand_id
1 'polypeptide(L)'
;MAFDEKIIKKVKEKAAFKCCRCQSIGIEVHHIIPQKEKRLDTFDNAAPLCPNCHTWFGDNPLKRKEITQMRNWWYKKAQELYSPRTIDYQILNDINSKIEALVINQDKGLSNLKKTLKRVAIETIEQMTAGTARITASGIANATVVPYRVDKGGISEVYDTNYLGIFSKRIKCPKCGTLGKENLAYSTTLYPNRHKHYKCETCGTEFEA
;
A
#
# COMPACT_ATOMS: atom_id res chain seq x y z
N MET A 1 -35.94 -25.71 8.04
CA MET A 1 -36.09 -25.52 9.50
C MET A 1 -34.75 -25.06 10.07
N ALA A 2 -34.72 -24.54 11.28
CA ALA A 2 -33.52 -23.96 11.89
C ALA A 2 -32.64 -25.02 12.56
N PHE A 3 -31.32 -24.80 12.58
CA PHE A 3 -30.38 -25.56 13.42
C PHE A 3 -30.65 -25.34 14.92
N ASP A 4 -30.23 -26.27 15.76
CA ASP A 4 -30.14 -26.07 17.22
C ASP A 4 -29.26 -24.84 17.54
N GLU A 5 -29.67 -24.03 18.50
CA GLU A 5 -28.95 -22.84 18.98
C GLU A 5 -27.50 -23.16 19.36
N LYS A 6 -27.24 -24.34 19.94
CA LYS A 6 -25.88 -24.78 20.28
C LYS A 6 -24.99 -24.87 19.04
N ILE A 7 -25.53 -25.39 17.94
CA ILE A 7 -24.81 -25.51 16.66
C ILE A 7 -24.63 -24.13 16.06
N ILE A 8 -25.67 -23.29 16.08
CA ILE A 8 -25.60 -21.92 15.57
C ILE A 8 -24.49 -21.14 16.27
N LYS A 9 -24.46 -21.18 17.61
CA LYS A 9 -23.43 -20.52 18.41
C LYS A 9 -22.03 -21.04 18.06
N LYS A 10 -21.85 -22.36 18.03
CA LYS A 10 -20.56 -23.00 17.70
C LYS A 10 -20.06 -22.62 16.31
N VAL A 11 -20.95 -22.56 15.31
CA VAL A 11 -20.63 -22.12 13.94
C VAL A 11 -20.19 -20.66 13.93
N LYS A 12 -20.95 -19.79 14.60
CA LYS A 12 -20.64 -18.35 14.67
C LYS A 12 -19.28 -18.10 15.35
N GLU A 13 -19.01 -18.75 16.48
CA GLU A 13 -17.74 -18.63 17.19
C GLU A 13 -16.55 -19.12 16.34
N LYS A 14 -16.67 -20.31 15.74
CA LYS A 14 -15.62 -20.89 14.89
C LYS A 14 -15.36 -20.07 13.61
N ALA A 15 -16.36 -19.34 13.15
CA ALA A 15 -16.26 -18.41 12.03
C ALA A 15 -15.78 -17.00 12.42
N ALA A 16 -15.51 -16.74 13.70
CA ALA A 16 -15.30 -15.39 14.23
C ALA A 16 -16.40 -14.40 13.77
N PHE A 17 -17.65 -14.88 13.75
CA PHE A 17 -18.85 -14.13 13.36
C PHE A 17 -18.82 -13.55 11.92
N LYS A 18 -18.03 -14.14 11.02
CA LYS A 18 -17.84 -13.69 9.64
C LYS A 18 -18.24 -14.74 8.60
N CYS A 19 -18.68 -14.26 7.43
CA CYS A 19 -19.09 -15.10 6.32
C CYS A 19 -17.88 -15.88 5.76
N CYS A 20 -17.98 -17.20 5.60
CA CYS A 20 -16.86 -18.00 5.10
C CYS A 20 -16.45 -17.70 3.64
N ARG A 21 -17.29 -17.01 2.86
CA ARG A 21 -17.00 -16.60 1.48
C ARG A 21 -16.41 -15.19 1.40
N CYS A 22 -17.15 -14.19 1.88
CA CYS A 22 -16.80 -12.77 1.68
C CYS A 22 -16.31 -12.06 2.95
N GLN A 23 -16.31 -12.74 4.10
CA GLN A 23 -15.84 -12.21 5.39
C GLN A 23 -16.63 -11.03 5.95
N SER A 24 -17.81 -10.73 5.39
CA SER A 24 -18.73 -9.75 5.96
C SER A 24 -19.31 -10.24 7.29
N ILE A 25 -19.67 -9.28 8.15
CA ILE A 25 -20.41 -9.52 9.40
C ILE A 25 -21.89 -9.75 9.12
N GLY A 26 -22.67 -10.10 10.17
CA GLY A 26 -24.10 -10.36 10.05
C GLY A 26 -24.38 -11.70 9.36
N ILE A 27 -23.92 -12.80 9.97
CA ILE A 27 -24.04 -14.14 9.39
C ILE A 27 -25.26 -14.93 9.88
N GLU A 28 -25.79 -15.70 8.94
CA GLU A 28 -26.77 -16.76 9.09
C GLU A 28 -26.07 -18.12 8.92
N VAL A 29 -26.70 -19.17 9.46
CA VAL A 29 -26.17 -20.53 9.35
C VAL A 29 -26.93 -21.28 8.26
N HIS A 30 -26.22 -21.57 7.18
CA HIS A 30 -26.75 -22.22 5.98
C HIS A 30 -26.53 -23.73 6.03
N HIS A 31 -27.54 -24.50 5.62
CA HIS A 31 -27.43 -25.94 5.38
C HIS A 31 -26.73 -26.21 4.05
N ILE A 32 -25.52 -26.80 4.09
CA ILE A 32 -24.79 -27.19 2.88
C ILE A 32 -25.58 -28.23 2.07
N ILE A 33 -26.18 -29.21 2.74
CA ILE A 33 -27.18 -30.10 2.15
C ILE A 33 -28.52 -29.78 2.81
N PRO A 34 -29.53 -29.35 2.03
CA PRO A 34 -30.84 -28.99 2.54
C PRO A 34 -31.53 -30.15 3.28
N GLN A 35 -32.36 -29.82 4.26
CA GLN A 35 -33.11 -30.82 5.05
C GLN A 35 -34.08 -31.67 4.22
N LYS A 36 -34.59 -31.14 3.09
CA LYS A 36 -35.43 -31.91 2.15
C LYS A 36 -34.73 -33.15 1.58
N GLU A 37 -33.40 -33.17 1.62
CA GLU A 37 -32.56 -34.32 1.24
C GLU A 37 -32.17 -35.19 2.44
N LYS A 38 -32.94 -35.10 3.55
CA LYS A 38 -32.81 -35.91 4.77
C LYS A 38 -31.46 -35.82 5.47
N ARG A 39 -30.73 -34.70 5.33
CA ARG A 39 -29.49 -34.51 6.08
C ARG A 39 -29.75 -34.01 7.50
N LEU A 40 -28.94 -34.50 8.42
CA LEU A 40 -28.99 -34.09 9.83
C LEU A 40 -28.52 -32.64 10.02
N ASP A 41 -29.08 -31.98 11.03
CA ASP A 41 -28.67 -30.66 11.50
C ASP A 41 -27.40 -30.79 12.33
N THR A 42 -26.27 -30.99 11.66
CA THR A 42 -24.96 -31.12 12.29
C THR A 42 -24.06 -29.93 11.99
N PHE A 43 -23.05 -29.73 12.84
CA PHE A 43 -22.01 -28.73 12.61
C PHE A 43 -21.33 -28.89 11.23
N ASP A 44 -21.11 -30.13 10.78
CA ASP A 44 -20.48 -30.43 9.49
C ASP A 44 -21.38 -30.14 8.29
N ASN A 45 -22.69 -30.03 8.51
CA ASN A 45 -23.65 -29.58 7.49
C ASN A 45 -23.89 -28.06 7.52
N ALA A 46 -23.31 -27.34 8.47
CA ALA A 46 -23.54 -25.92 8.66
C ALA A 46 -22.42 -25.07 8.04
N ALA A 47 -22.77 -23.97 7.38
CA ALA A 47 -21.83 -22.97 6.86
C ALA A 47 -22.26 -21.54 7.24
N PRO A 48 -21.33 -20.69 7.72
CA PRO A 48 -21.63 -19.30 8.07
C PRO A 48 -21.64 -18.42 6.82
N LEU A 49 -22.80 -17.89 6.44
CA LEU A 49 -22.95 -17.01 5.27
C LEU A 49 -23.65 -15.71 5.65
N CYS A 50 -23.29 -14.59 5.02
CA CYS A 50 -24.12 -13.38 5.09
C CYS A 50 -25.35 -13.53 4.18
N PRO A 51 -26.42 -12.72 4.36
CA PRO A 51 -27.67 -12.86 3.58
C PRO A 51 -27.47 -12.87 2.06
N ASN A 52 -26.54 -12.05 1.56
CA ASN A 52 -26.21 -11.98 0.13
C ASN A 52 -25.58 -13.29 -0.36
N CYS A 53 -24.58 -13.80 0.37
CA CYS A 53 -23.97 -15.08 0.02
C CYS A 53 -24.94 -16.25 0.22
N HIS A 54 -25.78 -16.18 1.25
CA HIS A 54 -26.78 -17.18 1.57
C HIS A 54 -27.76 -17.36 0.40
N THR A 55 -28.26 -16.26 -0.14
CA THR A 55 -29.10 -16.24 -1.34
C THR A 55 -28.36 -16.75 -2.58
N TRP A 56 -27.10 -16.34 -2.78
CA TRP A 56 -26.32 -16.72 -3.96
C TRP A 56 -26.00 -18.22 -4.04
N PHE A 57 -25.76 -18.86 -2.89
CA PHE A 57 -25.57 -20.30 -2.83
C PHE A 57 -26.92 -21.02 -2.97
N GLY A 58 -27.93 -20.58 -2.21
CA GLY A 58 -29.25 -21.21 -2.19
C GLY A 58 -29.16 -22.73 -2.01
N ASP A 59 -30.10 -23.46 -2.58
CA ASP A 59 -30.13 -24.94 -2.52
C ASP A 59 -29.27 -25.61 -3.62
N ASN A 60 -28.34 -24.91 -4.25
CA ASN A 60 -27.65 -25.40 -5.45
C ASN A 60 -26.70 -26.58 -5.14
N PRO A 61 -26.98 -27.80 -5.64
CA PRO A 61 -26.17 -28.98 -5.34
C PRO A 61 -24.74 -28.90 -5.89
N LEU A 62 -24.53 -28.17 -6.99
CA LEU A 62 -23.21 -28.04 -7.62
C LEU A 62 -22.24 -27.22 -6.78
N LYS A 63 -22.75 -26.34 -5.91
CA LYS A 63 -21.93 -25.44 -5.08
C LYS A 63 -21.62 -25.98 -3.68
N ARG A 64 -22.12 -27.16 -3.34
CA ARG A 64 -21.93 -27.77 -2.00
C ARG A 64 -20.47 -28.05 -1.66
N LYS A 65 -19.72 -28.51 -2.66
CA LYS A 65 -18.28 -28.73 -2.52
C LYS A 65 -17.55 -27.42 -2.27
N GLU A 66 -17.88 -26.39 -3.05
CA GLU A 66 -17.29 -25.05 -2.96
C GLU A 66 -17.52 -24.43 -1.57
N ILE A 67 -18.78 -24.37 -1.10
CA ILE A 67 -19.09 -23.79 0.22
C ILE A 67 -18.41 -24.56 1.37
N THR A 68 -18.31 -25.89 1.25
CA THR A 68 -17.61 -26.73 2.24
C THR A 68 -16.13 -26.37 2.30
N GLN A 69 -15.49 -26.22 1.14
CA GLN A 69 -14.08 -25.84 1.04
C GLN A 69 -13.83 -24.43 1.60
N MET A 70 -14.66 -23.44 1.22
CA MET A 70 -14.58 -22.07 1.73
C MET A 70 -14.74 -22.02 3.26
N ARG A 71 -15.74 -22.74 3.80
CA ARG A 71 -15.95 -22.85 5.25
C ARG A 71 -14.72 -23.43 5.95
N ASN A 72 -14.22 -24.57 5.48
CA ASN A 72 -13.11 -25.26 6.14
C ASN A 72 -11.84 -24.40 6.11
N TRP A 73 -11.57 -23.75 4.97
CA TRP A 73 -10.46 -22.81 4.84
C TRP A 73 -10.62 -21.62 5.79
N TRP A 74 -11.81 -21.03 5.86
CA TRP A 74 -12.07 -19.90 6.74
C TRP A 74 -11.91 -20.25 8.21
N TYR A 75 -12.41 -21.40 8.67
CA TYR A 75 -12.22 -21.84 10.06
C TYR A 75 -10.75 -21.97 10.43
N LYS A 76 -9.92 -22.53 9.55
CA LYS A 76 -8.47 -22.57 9.75
C LYS A 76 -7.90 -21.15 9.84
N LYS A 77 -8.30 -20.27 8.93
CA LYS A 77 -7.78 -18.91 8.89
C LYS A 77 -8.19 -18.07 10.10
N ALA A 78 -9.45 -18.15 10.52
CA ALA A 78 -9.94 -17.50 11.72
C ALA A 78 -9.17 -17.98 12.96
N GLN A 79 -8.90 -19.28 13.07
CA GLN A 79 -8.08 -19.81 14.15
C GLN A 79 -6.66 -19.24 14.14
N GLU A 80 -6.02 -19.09 12.97
CA GLU A 80 -4.68 -18.47 12.88
C GLU A 80 -4.68 -16.97 13.21
N LEU A 81 -5.74 -16.25 12.84
CA LEU A 81 -5.84 -14.81 13.03
C LEU A 81 -6.14 -14.43 14.48
N TYR A 82 -6.99 -15.22 15.13
CA TYR A 82 -7.50 -14.95 16.48
C TYR A 82 -7.00 -15.97 17.51
N SER A 83 -6.02 -16.81 17.15
CA SER A 83 -5.29 -17.56 18.16
C SER A 83 -4.73 -16.56 19.17
N PRO A 84 -4.81 -16.85 20.47
CA PRO A 84 -4.12 -16.05 21.46
C PRO A 84 -2.64 -16.02 21.07
N ARG A 85 -2.17 -14.89 20.55
CA ARG A 85 -0.74 -14.66 20.46
C ARG A 85 -0.31 -14.51 21.90
N THR A 86 0.31 -15.54 22.46
CA THR A 86 1.18 -15.37 23.61
C THR A 86 2.30 -14.45 23.12
N ILE A 87 2.07 -13.14 23.24
CA ILE A 87 3.15 -12.18 23.10
C ILE A 87 4.05 -12.50 24.28
N ASP A 88 5.16 -13.15 23.98
CA ASP A 88 6.14 -13.49 25.00
C ASP A 88 6.60 -12.18 25.63
N TYR A 89 6.24 -11.99 26.90
CA TYR A 89 6.58 -10.82 27.68
C TYR A 89 8.11 -10.63 27.74
N GLN A 90 8.88 -11.71 27.59
CA GLN A 90 10.33 -11.65 27.50
C GLN A 90 10.81 -10.96 26.22
N ILE A 91 10.12 -11.17 25.08
CA ILE A 91 10.44 -10.49 23.82
C ILE A 91 10.16 -8.98 23.94
N LEU A 92 9.06 -8.59 24.59
CA LEU A 92 8.78 -7.17 24.83
C LEU A 92 9.84 -6.51 25.73
N ASN A 93 10.26 -7.19 26.80
CA ASN A 93 11.31 -6.71 27.69
C ASN A 93 12.68 -6.65 27.02
N ASP A 94 13.00 -7.61 26.15
CA ASP A 94 14.22 -7.61 25.34
C ASP A 94 14.24 -6.46 24.33
N ILE A 95 13.09 -6.17 23.69
CA ILE A 95 12.95 -5.00 22.80
C ILE A 95 13.16 -3.70 23.58
N ASN A 96 12.52 -3.53 24.74
CA ASN A 96 12.68 -2.34 25.56
C ASN A 96 14.14 -2.15 26.02
N SER A 97 14.78 -3.23 26.50
CA SER A 97 16.19 -3.18 26.93
C SER A 97 17.14 -2.82 25.77
N LYS A 98 16.86 -3.30 24.56
CA LYS A 98 17.62 -2.95 23.35
C LYS A 98 17.41 -1.49 22.94
N ILE A 99 16.19 -0.96 23.07
CA ILE A 99 15.90 0.46 22.82
C ILE A 99 16.66 1.34 23.83
N GLU A 100 16.62 0.99 25.12
CA GLU A 100 17.36 1.72 26.16
C GLU A 100 18.88 1.70 25.90
N ALA A 101 19.43 0.55 25.51
CA ALA A 101 20.85 0.44 25.15
C ALA A 101 21.23 1.29 23.92
N LEU A 102 20.31 1.47 22.97
CA LEU A 102 20.49 2.34 21.79
C LEU A 102 20.40 3.83 22.16
N VAL A 103 19.55 4.19 23.12
CA VAL A 103 19.43 5.55 23.66
C VAL A 103 20.70 5.94 24.42
N ILE A 104 21.34 5.00 25.12
CA ILE A 104 22.54 5.25 25.94
C ILE A 104 23.84 5.28 25.11
N ASN A 105 23.94 4.57 23.98
CA ASN A 105 25.18 4.46 23.18
C ASN A 105 25.02 4.94 21.73
N GLN A 106 24.65 6.22 21.54
CA GLN A 106 24.35 6.80 20.22
C GLN A 106 25.40 6.48 19.13
N ASP A 107 26.70 6.47 19.42
CA ASP A 107 27.73 6.25 18.38
C ASP A 107 27.94 4.78 17.97
N LYS A 108 27.95 3.86 18.93
CA LYS A 108 28.10 2.41 18.64
C LYS A 108 26.80 1.83 18.07
N GLY A 109 25.65 2.27 18.60
CA GLY A 109 24.33 1.88 18.11
C GLY A 109 24.09 2.34 16.67
N LEU A 110 24.41 3.61 16.35
CA LEU A 110 24.29 4.16 15.01
C LEU A 110 25.25 3.48 14.01
N SER A 111 26.47 3.15 14.44
CA SER A 111 27.44 2.42 13.61
C SER A 111 26.95 1.02 13.26
N ASN A 112 26.41 0.28 14.24
CA ASN A 112 25.84 -1.04 14.02
C ASN A 112 24.57 -0.98 13.15
N LEU A 113 23.69 0.00 13.39
CA LEU A 113 22.50 0.22 12.58
C LEU A 113 22.86 0.54 11.11
N LYS A 114 23.83 1.43 10.88
CA LYS A 114 24.35 1.74 9.53
C LYS A 114 24.88 0.49 8.81
N LYS A 115 25.61 -0.39 9.53
CA LYS A 115 26.11 -1.66 8.96
C LYS A 115 24.97 -2.61 8.58
N THR A 116 23.96 -2.74 9.44
CA THR A 116 22.80 -3.60 9.16
C THR A 116 21.98 -3.07 7.98
N LEU A 117 21.72 -1.76 7.93
CA LEU A 117 21.01 -1.13 6.82
C LEU A 117 21.74 -1.31 5.49
N LYS A 118 23.08 -1.17 5.47
CA LYS A 118 23.89 -1.44 4.27
C LYS A 118 23.75 -2.88 3.79
N ARG A 119 23.77 -3.86 4.70
CA ARG A 119 23.65 -5.28 4.34
C ARG A 119 22.29 -5.60 3.74
N VAL A 120 21.22 -5.16 4.40
CA VAL A 120 19.84 -5.37 3.91
C VAL A 120 19.65 -4.69 2.55
N ALA A 121 20.21 -3.49 2.35
CA ALA A 121 20.15 -2.82 1.05
C ALA A 121 20.86 -3.63 -0.05
N ILE A 122 22.05 -4.18 0.22
CA ILE A 122 22.78 -5.01 -0.74
C ILE A 122 21.99 -6.29 -1.07
N GLU A 123 21.53 -7.02 -0.06
CA GLU A 123 20.75 -8.26 -0.25
C GLU A 123 19.46 -7.98 -1.04
N THR A 124 18.80 -6.85 -0.76
CA THR A 124 17.61 -6.42 -1.51
C THR A 124 17.95 -6.14 -2.97
N ILE A 125 19.05 -5.42 -3.25
CA ILE A 125 19.51 -5.12 -4.61
C ILE A 125 19.83 -6.40 -5.39
N GLU A 126 20.50 -7.37 -4.77
CA GLU A 126 20.83 -8.66 -5.41
C GLU A 126 19.59 -9.48 -5.78
N GLN A 127 18.51 -9.35 -5.01
CA GLN A 127 17.24 -10.04 -5.27
C GLN A 127 16.30 -9.27 -6.22
N MET A 128 16.65 -8.05 -6.61
CA MET A 128 15.82 -7.24 -7.50
C MET A 128 15.98 -7.64 -8.96
N THR A 129 14.85 -7.73 -9.67
CA THR A 129 14.86 -7.84 -11.12
C THR A 129 15.32 -6.53 -11.77
N ALA A 130 15.84 -6.58 -13.00
CA ALA A 130 16.28 -5.40 -13.73
C ALA A 130 15.19 -4.32 -13.86
N GLY A 131 13.91 -4.71 -14.01
CA GLY A 131 12.78 -3.79 -14.07
C GLY A 131 12.53 -3.07 -12.73
N THR A 132 12.53 -3.83 -11.62
CA THR A 132 12.36 -3.28 -10.27
C THR A 132 13.55 -2.39 -9.87
N ALA A 133 14.77 -2.77 -10.25
CA ALA A 133 15.99 -1.99 -10.02
C ALA A 133 15.90 -0.62 -10.71
N ARG A 134 15.42 -0.56 -11.95
CA ARG A 134 15.26 0.70 -12.70
C ARG A 134 14.30 1.68 -12.03
N ILE A 135 13.12 1.20 -11.61
CA ILE A 135 12.10 2.05 -10.95
C ILE A 135 12.61 2.55 -9.59
N THR A 136 13.22 1.66 -8.81
CA THR A 136 13.72 1.98 -7.48
C THR A 136 14.90 2.96 -7.55
N ALA A 137 15.84 2.76 -8.48
CA ALA A 137 16.95 3.68 -8.70
C ALA A 137 16.46 5.08 -9.09
N SER A 138 15.45 5.17 -9.96
CA SER A 138 14.84 6.45 -10.33
C SER A 138 14.16 7.12 -9.13
N GLY A 139 13.43 6.35 -8.31
CA GLY A 139 12.79 6.87 -7.09
C GLY A 139 13.80 7.38 -6.06
N ILE A 140 14.90 6.65 -5.83
CA ILE A 140 15.96 7.06 -4.91
C ILE A 140 16.67 8.32 -5.43
N ALA A 141 17.06 8.34 -6.71
CA ALA A 141 17.71 9.50 -7.31
C ALA A 141 16.87 10.77 -7.08
N ASN A 142 15.57 10.71 -7.37
CA ASN A 142 14.64 11.82 -7.15
C ASN A 142 14.51 12.22 -5.67
N ALA A 143 14.50 11.25 -4.75
CA ALA A 143 14.39 11.52 -3.31
C ALA A 143 15.68 12.10 -2.68
N THR A 144 16.85 11.83 -3.27
CA THR A 144 18.14 12.32 -2.78
C THR A 144 18.56 13.68 -3.35
N VAL A 145 17.85 14.21 -4.34
CA VAL A 145 18.03 15.61 -4.75
C VAL A 145 17.43 16.48 -3.66
N VAL A 146 18.28 16.98 -2.75
CA VAL A 146 17.88 17.96 -1.75
C VAL A 146 17.52 19.26 -2.48
N PRO A 147 16.27 19.77 -2.43
CA PRO A 147 15.98 21.08 -2.98
C PRO A 147 16.73 22.12 -2.15
N TYR A 148 17.72 22.77 -2.76
CA TYR A 148 18.38 23.92 -2.15
C TYR A 148 17.39 25.09 -2.16
N ARG A 149 16.69 25.29 -1.05
CA ARG A 149 15.75 26.41 -0.90
C ARG A 149 16.56 27.67 -0.65
N VAL A 150 16.79 28.46 -1.69
CA VAL A 150 17.31 29.83 -1.54
C VAL A 150 16.10 30.73 -1.30
N ASP A 151 15.79 31.00 -0.04
CA ASP A 151 14.79 32.01 0.31
C ASP A 151 15.37 33.40 0.01
N LYS A 152 15.06 33.95 -1.17
CA LYS A 152 15.00 35.39 -1.42
C LYS A 152 13.70 35.71 -2.11
N GLY A 153 12.98 36.67 -1.53
CA GLY A 153 11.57 36.91 -1.77
C GLY A 153 11.20 37.26 -3.21
N GLY A 154 9.96 36.89 -3.55
CA GLY A 154 9.29 37.23 -4.81
C GLY A 154 9.38 36.10 -5.84
N ILE A 155 8.22 35.75 -6.42
CA ILE A 155 7.97 34.80 -7.51
C ILE A 155 8.27 33.31 -7.23
N SER A 156 7.21 32.49 -7.23
CA SER A 156 7.31 31.03 -7.15
C SER A 156 7.87 30.45 -8.44
N GLU A 157 9.18 30.25 -8.50
CA GLU A 157 9.84 29.52 -9.58
C GLU A 157 9.77 28.02 -9.31
N VAL A 158 9.11 27.27 -10.22
CA VAL A 158 9.09 25.80 -10.19
C VAL A 158 10.18 25.30 -11.13
N TYR A 159 11.23 24.72 -10.57
CA TYR A 159 12.32 24.11 -11.32
C TYR A 159 12.01 22.63 -11.55
N ASP A 160 11.98 22.22 -12.82
CA ASP A 160 11.81 20.81 -13.20
C ASP A 160 13.16 20.29 -13.69
N THR A 161 13.80 19.44 -12.90
CA THR A 161 15.14 18.93 -13.19
C THR A 161 15.05 17.69 -14.07
N ASN A 162 15.41 17.83 -15.35
CA ASN A 162 15.68 16.67 -16.20
C ASN A 162 17.15 16.27 -16.18
N TYR A 163 17.36 14.97 -16.42
CA TYR A 163 18.53 14.07 -16.28
C TYR A 163 19.96 14.54 -16.63
N LEU A 164 20.20 15.82 -16.95
CA LEU A 164 21.51 16.33 -17.41
C LEU A 164 21.94 17.66 -16.76
N GLY A 165 21.29 18.11 -15.69
CA GLY A 165 21.66 19.38 -15.04
C GLY A 165 21.36 20.63 -15.88
N ILE A 166 20.49 20.51 -16.87
CA ILE A 166 20.03 21.62 -17.71
C ILE A 166 18.86 22.29 -16.98
N PHE A 167 19.10 23.47 -16.40
CA PHE A 167 18.05 24.30 -15.81
C PHE A 167 17.12 24.80 -16.91
N SER A 168 15.97 24.15 -17.04
CA SER A 168 14.93 24.53 -18.00
C SER A 168 14.00 25.52 -17.33
N LYS A 169 14.18 26.84 -17.56
CA LYS A 169 13.22 27.84 -17.06
C LYS A 169 11.94 27.71 -17.88
N ARG A 170 10.87 27.19 -17.28
CA ARG A 170 9.55 27.15 -17.94
C ARG A 170 8.79 28.42 -17.62
N ILE A 171 8.56 29.25 -18.63
CA ILE A 171 7.81 30.49 -18.48
C ILE A 171 6.33 30.20 -18.77
N LYS A 172 5.45 30.60 -17.85
CA LYS A 172 4.01 30.41 -17.97
C LYS A 172 3.41 31.59 -18.72
N CYS A 173 2.64 31.33 -19.78
CA CYS A 173 1.93 32.39 -20.49
C CYS A 173 0.94 33.08 -19.52
N PRO A 174 1.00 34.42 -19.37
CA PRO A 174 0.12 35.13 -18.44
C PRO A 174 -1.36 35.07 -18.87
N LYS A 175 -1.64 34.87 -20.17
CA LYS A 175 -3.00 34.86 -20.70
C LYS A 175 -3.69 33.49 -20.56
N CYS A 176 -3.04 32.42 -21.03
CA CYS A 176 -3.68 31.09 -21.08
C CYS A 176 -3.08 30.09 -20.08
N GLY A 177 -2.02 30.45 -19.37
CA GLY A 177 -1.39 29.60 -18.37
C GLY A 177 -0.58 28.43 -18.94
N THR A 178 -0.46 28.29 -20.26
CA THR A 178 0.35 27.23 -20.88
C THR A 178 1.83 27.48 -20.63
N LEU A 179 2.57 26.43 -20.24
CA LEU A 179 4.02 26.48 -20.05
C LEU A 179 4.72 26.41 -21.41
N GLY A 180 5.48 27.45 -21.76
CA GLY A 180 6.34 27.44 -22.94
C GLY A 180 7.50 26.45 -22.75
N LYS A 181 7.82 25.67 -23.78
CA LYS A 181 9.04 24.85 -23.83
C LYS A 181 10.15 25.68 -24.46
N GLU A 182 10.97 26.36 -23.67
CA GLU A 182 12.26 26.79 -24.19
C GLU A 182 13.27 25.65 -24.06
N ASN A 183 13.82 25.20 -25.18
CA ASN A 183 15.10 24.50 -25.20
C ASN A 183 16.20 25.57 -25.09
N LEU A 184 16.46 26.05 -23.88
CA LEU A 184 17.62 26.90 -23.62
C LEU A 184 18.87 26.01 -23.56
N ALA A 185 19.56 25.88 -24.70
CA ALA A 185 20.98 25.54 -24.68
C ALA A 185 21.75 26.74 -24.13
N TYR A 186 21.91 26.85 -22.81
CA TYR A 186 22.76 27.88 -22.23
C TYR A 186 24.23 27.52 -22.43
N SER A 187 24.90 28.29 -23.29
CA SER A 187 26.34 28.55 -23.20
C SER A 187 26.60 29.38 -21.94
N THR A 188 27.53 28.92 -21.11
CA THR A 188 27.91 29.50 -19.82
C THR A 188 28.77 30.76 -19.96
N THR A 189 28.23 31.85 -20.51
CA THR A 189 28.89 33.16 -20.47
C THR A 189 27.96 34.26 -19.92
N LEU A 190 28.24 34.58 -18.67
CA LEU A 190 27.98 35.80 -17.90
C LEU A 190 27.52 37.04 -18.71
N TYR A 191 26.22 37.37 -18.73
CA TYR A 191 25.70 38.76 -18.83
C TYR A 191 24.23 38.80 -18.36
N PRO A 192 23.86 39.62 -17.36
CA PRO A 192 22.47 39.83 -16.96
C PRO A 192 21.85 41.00 -17.76
N ASN A 193 20.54 40.92 -18.01
CA ASN A 193 19.70 41.92 -18.71
C ASN A 193 19.76 41.93 -20.24
N ARG A 194 19.00 41.03 -20.85
CA ARG A 194 18.23 41.36 -22.06
C ARG A 194 16.78 41.00 -21.80
N HIS A 195 15.88 41.96 -21.93
CA HIS A 195 14.44 41.72 -22.00
C HIS A 195 14.20 40.76 -23.16
N LYS A 196 13.73 39.54 -22.87
CA LYS A 196 13.41 38.56 -23.89
C LYS A 196 11.91 38.67 -24.17
N HIS A 197 11.56 38.91 -25.43
CA HIS A 197 10.18 38.85 -25.88
C HIS A 197 9.81 37.40 -26.24
N TYR A 198 8.70 36.94 -25.71
CA TYR A 198 8.18 35.59 -25.88
C TYR A 198 6.86 35.63 -26.63
N LYS A 199 6.60 34.64 -27.50
CA LYS A 199 5.29 34.43 -28.14
C LYS A 199 4.73 33.08 -27.74
N CYS A 200 3.53 33.07 -27.17
CA CYS A 200 2.86 31.83 -26.78
C CYS A 200 2.38 31.07 -28.02
N GLU A 201 2.84 29.83 -28.20
CA GLU A 201 2.39 28.98 -29.32
C GLU A 201 0.91 28.59 -29.24
N THR A 202 0.32 28.55 -28.04
CA THR A 202 -1.08 28.16 -27.86
C THR A 202 -2.07 29.28 -28.16
N CYS A 203 -1.77 30.52 -27.72
CA CYS A 203 -2.72 31.63 -27.83
C CYS A 203 -2.18 32.84 -28.60
N GLY A 204 -0.97 32.76 -29.13
CA GLY A 204 -0.32 33.81 -29.93
C GLY A 204 0.11 35.05 -29.13
N THR A 205 -0.11 35.08 -27.81
CA THR A 205 0.18 36.27 -26.99
C THR A 205 1.67 36.51 -26.88
N GLU A 206 2.10 37.73 -27.18
CA GLU A 206 3.47 38.19 -27.01
C GLU A 206 3.63 38.87 -25.64
N PHE A 207 4.69 38.56 -24.90
CA PHE A 207 4.94 39.09 -23.56
C PHE A 207 6.44 39.07 -23.20
N GLU A 208 6.87 39.94 -22.29
CA GLU A 208 8.24 39.98 -21.77
C GLU A 208 8.35 39.22 -20.44
N ALA A 209 9.49 38.59 -20.19
CA ALA A 209 9.80 37.92 -18.92
C ALA A 209 11.27 38.12 -18.51
#